data_AF-A0A496UTA2-F1
#
_entry.id   AF-A0A496UTA2-F1
#
_cell.length_a   1.000
_cell.length_b   1.000
_cell.length_c   1.000
_cell.angle_alpha   90.00
_cell.angle_beta   90.00
_cell.angle_gamma   90.00
#
_symmetry.space_group_name_H-M   'P 1'
#
loop_
_entity.id
_entity.type
_entity.pdbx_description
1 polymer ?
#
loop_
_entity_poly.entity_id
_entity_poly.type
_entity_poly.pdbx_seq_one_letter_code
_entity_poly.pdbx_strand_id
1 'polypeptide(L)'
;MIRLADNPRFTVVKGVCLVVALTLVARLVQVQVFQHDRFREAADRQWLQAQTIKPRRGDLHDRNGRPLAITVASSRVGVAGSLVRDRAALSEVLADVLDQKPADVARQLAGAGNRHEVLSRQAFLSQDQQRRLSRFPAVTVDHQIGRVYPLDGVGASWVGFYREDPDSTQHRTGLELGLDDLLVGQPGRAMRVRSARAGEDHGLVVVEP
;
A
#
# COMPACT_ATOMS: atom_id res chain seq x y z
N MET A 1 37.35 40.86 -39.58
CA MET A 1 36.12 40.55 -40.35
C MET A 1 36.36 39.27 -41.13
N ILE A 2 35.90 38.13 -40.61
CA ILE A 2 36.12 36.81 -41.24
C ILE A 2 35.12 36.69 -42.40
N ARG A 3 35.60 36.88 -43.63
CA ARG A 3 34.83 36.49 -44.82
C ARG A 3 34.78 34.97 -44.85
N LEU A 4 33.66 34.39 -44.41
CA LEU A 4 33.36 33.01 -44.75
C LEU A 4 33.26 32.96 -46.28
N ALA A 5 34.21 32.28 -46.92
CA ALA A 5 34.10 31.92 -48.31
C ALA A 5 32.76 31.20 -48.55
N ASP A 6 32.00 31.65 -49.55
CA ASP A 6 30.74 31.08 -49.99
C ASP A 6 30.98 29.68 -50.59
N ASN A 7 31.27 28.71 -49.73
CA ASN A 7 31.38 27.32 -50.10
C ASN A 7 29.95 26.74 -50.17
N PRO A 8 29.42 26.43 -51.38
CA PRO A 8 28.03 26.04 -51.55
C PRO A 8 27.67 24.78 -50.73
N ARG A 9 28.66 23.91 -50.50
CA ARG A 9 28.53 22.72 -49.65
C ARG A 9 28.19 23.05 -48.19
N PHE A 10 28.82 24.08 -47.60
CA PHE A 10 28.54 24.48 -46.21
C PHE A 10 27.18 25.16 -46.08
N THR A 11 26.76 25.93 -47.10
CA THR A 11 25.43 26.55 -47.13
C THR A 11 24.32 25.50 -47.21
N VAL A 12 24.51 24.46 -48.03
CA VAL A 12 23.57 23.32 -48.12
C VAL A 12 23.46 22.59 -46.78
N VAL A 13 24.59 22.26 -46.13
CA VAL A 13 24.57 21.57 -44.82
C VAL A 13 23.88 22.42 -43.76
N LYS A 14 24.16 23.73 -43.70
CA LYS A 14 23.46 24.65 -42.78
C LYS A 14 21.95 24.69 -43.04
N GLY A 15 21.54 24.74 -44.33
CA GLY A 15 20.14 24.68 -44.73
C GLY A 15 19.45 23.40 -44.28
N VAL A 16 20.07 22.24 -44.51
CA VAL A 16 19.55 20.94 -44.06
C VAL A 16 19.43 20.88 -42.53
N CYS A 17 20.47 21.29 -41.81
CA CYS A 17 20.42 21.35 -40.34
C CYS A 17 19.31 22.27 -39.83
N LEU A 18 19.10 23.42 -40.48
CA LEU A 18 18.02 24.36 -40.12
C LEU A 18 16.65 23.74 -40.33
N VAL A 19 16.40 23.07 -41.46
CA VAL A 19 15.12 22.40 -41.73
C VAL A 19 14.86 21.29 -40.72
N VAL A 20 15.88 20.48 -40.38
CA VAL A 20 15.75 19.44 -39.35
C VAL A 20 15.42 20.06 -37.99
N ALA A 21 16.13 21.13 -37.60
CA ALA A 21 15.89 21.82 -36.34
C ALA A 21 14.47 22.40 -36.26
N LEU A 22 14.00 23.06 -37.32
CA LEU A 22 12.64 23.59 -37.40
C LEU A 22 11.59 22.49 -37.33
N THR A 23 11.85 21.33 -37.95
CA THR A 23 10.94 20.17 -37.89
C THR A 23 10.83 19.61 -36.47
N LEU A 24 11.95 19.52 -35.74
CA LEU A 24 11.96 19.10 -34.34
C LEU A 24 11.23 20.10 -33.43
N VAL A 25 11.41 21.40 -33.65
CA VAL A 25 10.70 22.46 -32.90
C VAL A 25 9.20 22.39 -33.18
N ALA A 26 8.79 22.25 -34.44
CA ALA A 26 7.38 22.09 -34.80
C ALA A 26 6.77 20.85 -34.15
N ARG A 27 7.50 19.73 -34.12
CA ARG A 27 7.07 18.50 -33.43
C ARG A 27 6.98 18.71 -31.92
N LEU A 28 7.89 19.46 -31.32
CA LEU A 28 7.87 19.78 -29.89
C LEU A 28 6.63 20.61 -29.55
N VAL A 29 6.34 21.65 -30.33
CA VAL A 29 5.13 22.49 -30.16
C VAL A 29 3.86 21.64 -30.34
N GLN A 30 3.84 20.72 -31.31
CA GLN A 30 2.72 19.78 -31.49
C GLN A 30 2.45 18.97 -30.22
N VAL A 31 3.50 18.43 -29.60
CA VAL A 31 3.37 17.59 -28.40
C VAL A 31 3.05 18.43 -27.16
N GLN A 32 3.77 19.53 -26.96
CA GLN A 32 3.69 20.33 -25.73
C GLN A 32 2.48 21.26 -25.66
N VAL A 33 1.98 21.76 -26.80
CA VAL A 33 0.85 22.72 -26.83
C VAL A 33 -0.43 22.00 -27.21
N PHE A 34 -0.47 21.35 -28.38
CA PHE A 34 -1.72 20.75 -28.89
C PHE A 34 -2.10 19.44 -28.17
N GLN A 35 -1.12 18.73 -27.62
CA GLN A 35 -1.35 17.47 -26.89
C GLN A 35 -1.08 17.60 -25.38
N HIS A 36 -0.94 18.84 -24.88
CA HIS A 36 -0.63 19.15 -23.48
C HIS A 36 -1.55 18.39 -22.52
N ASP A 37 -2.86 18.59 -22.65
CA ASP A 37 -3.85 18.08 -21.70
C ASP A 37 -3.84 16.56 -21.66
N ARG A 38 -3.74 15.91 -22.83
CA ARG A 38 -3.68 14.45 -22.92
C ARG A 38 -2.46 13.86 -22.21
N PHE A 39 -1.28 14.46 -22.38
CA PHE A 39 -0.06 13.99 -21.73
C PHE A 39 -0.02 14.36 -20.25
N ARG A 40 -0.59 15.50 -19.88
CA ARG A 40 -0.73 15.91 -18.49
C ARG A 40 -1.63 14.96 -17.72
N GLU A 41 -2.82 14.64 -18.23
CA GLU A 41 -3.69 13.65 -17.61
C GLU A 41 -3.06 12.26 -17.54
N ALA A 42 -2.31 11.86 -18.59
CA ALA A 42 -1.59 10.59 -18.57
C ALA A 42 -0.51 10.57 -17.47
N ALA A 43 0.22 11.67 -17.30
CA ALA A 43 1.19 11.83 -16.22
C ALA A 43 0.52 11.83 -14.84
N ASP A 44 -0.58 12.57 -14.68
CA ASP A 44 -1.34 12.62 -13.43
C ASP A 44 -1.89 11.25 -13.04
N ARG A 45 -2.45 10.49 -14.00
CA ARG A 45 -2.90 9.09 -13.75
C ARG A 45 -1.76 8.15 -13.40
N GLN A 46 -0.56 8.42 -13.89
CA GLN A 46 0.62 7.61 -13.62
C GLN A 46 1.24 7.93 -12.24
N TRP A 47 1.20 9.21 -11.83
CA TRP A 47 1.84 9.68 -10.61
C TRP A 47 0.88 9.66 -9.41
N LEU A 48 -0.41 9.95 -9.64
CA LEU A 48 -1.44 10.03 -8.60
C LEU A 48 -2.33 8.79 -8.67
N GLN A 49 -2.12 7.87 -7.73
CA GLN A 49 -3.02 6.75 -7.54
C GLN A 49 -3.98 7.07 -6.40
N ALA A 50 -5.26 7.23 -6.72
CA ALA A 50 -6.29 7.35 -5.70
C ALA A 50 -6.35 6.06 -4.88
N GLN A 51 -6.27 6.19 -3.56
CA GLN A 51 -6.38 5.10 -2.61
C GLN A 51 -7.45 5.45 -1.58
N THR A 52 -8.46 4.59 -1.49
CA THR A 52 -9.49 4.73 -0.45
C THR A 52 -8.88 4.34 0.90
N ILE A 53 -8.96 5.23 1.88
CA ILE A 53 -8.64 4.92 3.27
C ILE A 53 -9.85 4.21 3.86
N LYS A 54 -9.63 3.01 4.40
CA LYS A 54 -10.71 2.26 5.03
C LYS A 54 -11.20 3.02 6.27
N PRO A 55 -12.51 3.24 6.41
CA PRO A 55 -13.05 3.92 7.58
C PRO A 55 -12.84 3.08 8.85
N ARG A 56 -12.66 3.77 9.97
CA ARG A 56 -12.72 3.12 11.28
C ARG A 56 -14.18 2.75 11.57
N ARG A 57 -14.46 1.46 11.79
CA ARG A 57 -15.79 0.98 12.19
C ARG A 57 -16.13 1.45 13.62
N GLY A 58 -17.38 1.83 13.88
CA GLY A 58 -17.84 2.31 15.20
C GLY A 58 -17.71 1.25 16.31
N ASP A 59 -17.47 1.68 17.55
CA ASP A 59 -17.29 0.77 18.70
C ASP A 59 -18.64 0.42 19.34
N LEU A 60 -18.86 -0.87 19.65
CA LEU A 60 -20.06 -1.35 20.32
C LEU A 60 -19.85 -1.40 21.83
N HIS A 61 -20.78 -0.81 22.57
CA HIS A 61 -20.78 -0.77 24.03
C HIS A 61 -22.11 -1.28 24.59
N ASP A 62 -22.06 -1.93 25.75
CA ASP A 62 -23.24 -2.27 26.55
C ASP A 62 -23.82 -1.00 27.22
N ARG A 63 -25.02 -1.10 27.80
CA ARG A 63 -25.68 -0.04 28.58
C ARG A 63 -24.82 0.56 29.69
N ASN A 64 -23.89 -0.21 30.22
CA ASN A 64 -22.96 0.21 31.27
C ASN A 64 -21.65 0.79 30.71
N GLY A 65 -21.55 1.02 29.39
CA GLY A 65 -20.35 1.52 28.73
C GLY A 65 -19.22 0.48 28.57
N ARG A 66 -19.49 -0.80 28.81
CA ARG A 66 -18.49 -1.87 28.64
C ARG A 66 -18.31 -2.21 27.16
N PRO A 67 -17.09 -2.30 26.63
CA PRO A 67 -16.87 -2.59 25.22
C PRO A 67 -17.28 -4.03 24.88
N LEU A 68 -18.17 -4.17 23.89
CA LEU A 68 -18.59 -5.45 23.31
C LEU A 68 -17.75 -5.79 22.07
N ALA A 69 -17.48 -4.78 21.24
CA ALA A 69 -16.63 -4.90 20.06
C ALA A 69 -15.92 -3.56 19.80
N ILE A 70 -14.60 -3.59 19.66
CA ILE A 70 -13.78 -2.40 19.46
C ILE A 70 -12.92 -2.51 18.22
N THR A 71 -12.74 -1.37 17.56
CA THR A 71 -11.87 -1.23 16.41
C THR A 71 -10.48 -0.78 16.86
N VAL A 72 -9.47 -1.58 16.53
CA VAL A 72 -8.08 -1.37 16.97
C VAL A 72 -7.13 -1.41 15.78
N ALA A 73 -6.06 -0.62 15.84
CA ALA A 73 -4.99 -0.72 14.85
C ALA A 73 -4.29 -2.09 15.00
N SER A 74 -4.17 -2.81 13.91
CA SER A 74 -3.44 -4.08 13.87
C SER A 74 -2.56 -4.14 12.63
N SER A 75 -1.66 -5.11 12.58
CA SER A 75 -0.79 -5.31 11.44
C SER A 75 -0.98 -6.71 10.88
N ARG A 76 -0.93 -6.84 9.56
CA ARG A 76 -0.75 -8.13 8.89
C ARG A 76 0.75 -8.34 8.71
N VAL A 77 1.24 -9.47 9.19
CA VAL A 77 2.65 -9.83 9.07
C VAL A 77 2.77 -10.97 8.06
N GLY A 78 3.47 -10.68 6.98
CA GLY A 78 3.78 -11.64 5.92
C GLY A 78 5.28 -11.79 5.74
N VAL A 79 5.67 -12.89 5.09
CA VAL A 79 7.06 -13.19 4.76
C VAL A 79 7.16 -13.60 3.30
N ALA A 80 8.03 -12.94 2.56
CA ALA A 80 8.43 -13.34 1.22
C ALA A 80 9.57 -14.37 1.32
N GLY A 81 9.21 -15.66 1.21
CA GLY A 81 10.16 -16.77 1.35
C GLY A 81 11.39 -16.66 0.44
N SER A 82 11.25 -16.08 -0.76
CA SER A 82 12.33 -15.85 -1.72
C SER A 82 13.43 -14.90 -1.23
N LEU A 83 13.13 -14.01 -0.27
CA LEU A 83 14.06 -13.03 0.28
C LEU A 83 14.66 -13.48 1.63
N VAL A 84 14.24 -14.63 2.15
CA VAL A 84 14.70 -15.14 3.44
C VAL A 84 16.10 -15.73 3.29
N ARG A 85 17.10 -15.08 3.91
CA ARG A 85 18.48 -15.57 3.96
C ARG A 85 18.69 -16.59 5.07
N ASP A 86 18.25 -16.24 6.28
CA ASP A 86 18.36 -17.08 7.46
C ASP A 86 16.96 -17.35 8.03
N ARG A 87 16.47 -18.57 7.84
CA ARG A 87 15.16 -19.00 8.33
C ARG A 87 15.14 -19.20 9.84
N ALA A 88 16.25 -19.63 10.44
CA ALA A 88 16.32 -19.91 11.87
C ALA A 88 16.24 -18.61 12.66
N ALA A 89 17.14 -17.65 12.35
CA ALA A 89 17.14 -16.34 13.00
C ALA A 89 15.83 -15.58 12.79
N LEU A 90 15.26 -15.65 11.58
CA LEU A 90 13.98 -15.00 11.29
C LEU A 90 12.83 -15.63 12.10
N SER A 91 12.81 -16.96 12.23
CA SER A 91 11.77 -17.67 12.99
C SER A 91 11.77 -17.32 14.47
N GLU A 92 12.95 -17.16 15.09
CA GLU A 92 13.07 -16.73 16.49
C GLU A 92 12.53 -15.32 16.71
N VAL A 93 12.91 -14.37 15.85
CA VAL A 93 12.43 -12.98 15.96
C VAL A 93 10.92 -12.90 15.74
N LEU A 94 10.39 -13.61 14.75
CA LEU A 94 8.96 -13.62 14.47
C LEU A 94 8.17 -14.30 15.59
N ALA A 95 8.71 -15.36 16.18
CA ALA A 95 8.10 -16.05 17.32
C ALA A 95 8.00 -15.12 18.55
N ASP A 96 9.07 -14.41 18.88
CA ASP A 96 9.12 -13.41 19.96
C ASP A 96 8.11 -12.27 19.72
N VAL A 97 8.04 -11.76 18.49
CA VAL A 97 7.17 -10.63 18.15
C VAL A 97 5.69 -11.02 18.06
N LEU A 98 5.39 -12.23 17.57
CA LEU A 98 4.02 -12.71 17.38
C LEU A 98 3.47 -13.51 18.56
N ASP A 99 4.25 -13.69 19.63
CA ASP A 99 3.92 -14.54 20.78
C ASP A 99 3.56 -15.98 20.36
N GLN A 100 4.37 -16.55 19.46
CA GLN A 100 4.20 -17.89 18.92
C GLN A 100 5.42 -18.77 19.25
N LYS A 101 5.27 -20.09 19.15
CA LYS A 101 6.40 -20.99 19.34
C LYS A 101 7.34 -20.93 18.12
N PRO A 102 8.67 -20.82 18.31
CA PRO A 102 9.64 -20.81 17.20
C PRO A 102 9.49 -22.01 16.25
N ALA A 103 9.19 -23.19 16.79
CA ALA A 103 8.98 -24.40 16.01
C ALA A 103 7.76 -24.31 15.06
N ASP A 104 6.71 -23.58 15.45
CA ASP A 104 5.50 -23.43 14.63
C ASP A 104 5.76 -22.45 13.49
N VAL A 105 6.41 -21.33 13.79
CA VAL A 105 6.81 -20.33 12.78
C VAL A 105 7.83 -20.92 11.81
N ALA A 106 8.81 -21.69 12.29
CA ALA A 106 9.79 -22.34 11.43
C ALA A 106 9.16 -23.36 10.48
N ARG A 107 8.19 -24.15 10.96
CA ARG A 107 7.41 -25.08 10.12
C ARG A 107 6.62 -24.33 9.05
N GLN A 108 6.00 -23.23 9.42
CA GLN A 108 5.24 -22.40 8.50
C GLN A 108 6.15 -21.79 7.41
N LEU A 109 7.30 -21.23 7.80
CA LEU A 109 8.31 -20.72 6.87
C LEU A 109 8.91 -21.80 5.96
N ALA A 110 9.09 -23.02 6.47
CA ALA A 110 9.54 -24.15 5.67
C ALA A 110 8.48 -24.59 4.64
N GLY A 111 7.21 -24.62 5.03
CA GLY A 111 6.08 -24.89 4.15
C GLY A 111 5.89 -23.85 3.05
N ALA A 112 6.14 -22.57 3.36
CA ALA A 112 6.11 -21.45 2.41
C ALA A 112 7.11 -21.63 1.25
N GLY A 113 8.29 -22.19 1.57
CA GLY A 113 9.43 -22.29 0.65
C GLY A 113 9.89 -20.91 0.17
N ASN A 114 9.64 -20.62 -1.11
CA ASN A 114 9.97 -19.34 -1.76
C ASN A 114 8.75 -18.44 -2.00
N ARG A 115 7.55 -18.86 -1.59
CA ARG A 115 6.31 -18.10 -1.79
C ARG A 115 6.15 -17.02 -0.73
N HIS A 116 5.29 -16.05 -1.01
CA HIS A 116 4.82 -15.13 0.00
C HIS A 116 3.79 -15.85 0.89
N GLU A 117 3.98 -15.82 2.20
CA GLU A 117 3.07 -16.42 3.17
C GLU A 117 2.69 -15.41 4.26
N VAL A 118 1.42 -15.39 4.64
CA VAL A 118 0.90 -14.56 5.74
C VAL A 118 0.97 -15.38 7.03
N LEU A 119 1.86 -14.97 7.95
CA LEU A 119 2.05 -15.64 9.23
C LEU A 119 1.00 -15.21 10.25
N SER A 120 0.69 -13.92 10.29
CA SER A 120 -0.37 -13.40 11.14
C SER A 120 -1.25 -12.43 10.37
N ARG A 121 -2.55 -12.70 10.40
CA ARG A 121 -3.57 -11.84 9.80
C ARG A 121 -3.97 -10.68 10.71
N GLN A 122 -3.65 -10.72 12.00
CA GLN A 122 -3.99 -9.69 12.97
C GLN A 122 -2.98 -9.76 14.13
N ALA A 123 -1.90 -8.98 14.02
CA ALA A 123 -0.88 -8.84 15.05
C ALA A 123 -0.96 -7.45 15.70
N PHE A 124 -0.80 -7.39 17.01
CA PHE A 124 -0.70 -6.14 17.76
C PHE A 124 0.77 -5.84 18.01
N LEU A 125 1.35 -5.00 17.16
CA LEU A 125 2.78 -4.70 17.19
C LEU A 125 3.03 -3.32 17.79
N SER A 126 3.93 -3.25 18.77
CA SER A 126 4.50 -1.98 19.23
C SER A 126 5.38 -1.33 18.16
N GLN A 127 5.64 -0.03 18.26
CA GLN A 127 6.54 0.66 17.32
C GLN A 127 7.94 0.02 17.29
N ASP A 128 8.44 -0.46 18.43
CA ASP A 128 9.74 -1.12 18.51
C ASP A 128 9.73 -2.49 17.83
N GLN A 129 8.66 -3.27 17.99
CA GLN A 129 8.48 -4.53 17.28
C GLN A 129 8.40 -4.31 15.76
N GLN A 130 7.66 -3.30 15.30
CA GLN A 130 7.61 -2.94 13.88
C GLN A 130 8.99 -2.55 13.34
N ARG A 131 9.74 -1.73 14.09
CA ARG A 131 11.13 -1.36 13.74
C ARG A 131 12.08 -2.55 13.73
N ARG A 132 11.87 -3.56 14.59
CA ARG A 132 12.65 -4.80 14.58
C ARG A 132 12.35 -5.62 13.32
N LEU A 133 11.08 -5.78 12.97
CA LEU A 133 10.66 -6.52 11.77
C LEU A 133 11.09 -5.84 10.47
N SER A 134 11.06 -4.50 10.40
CA SER A 134 11.44 -3.75 9.20
C SER A 134 12.92 -3.87 8.81
N ARG A 135 13.77 -4.40 9.71
CA ARG A 135 15.18 -4.70 9.40
C ARG A 135 15.34 -5.92 8.50
N PHE A 136 14.32 -6.76 8.41
CA PHE A 136 14.32 -7.96 7.59
C PHE A 136 13.63 -7.65 6.25
N PRO A 137 14.36 -7.62 5.12
CA PRO A 137 13.76 -7.33 3.81
C PRO A 137 12.70 -8.34 3.39
N ALA A 138 12.73 -9.54 3.97
CA ALA A 138 11.77 -10.60 3.70
C ALA A 138 10.43 -10.40 4.42
N VAL A 139 10.36 -9.55 5.44
CA VAL A 139 9.14 -9.36 6.26
C VAL A 139 8.36 -8.16 5.74
N THR A 140 7.08 -8.36 5.49
CA THR A 140 6.13 -7.30 5.15
C THR A 140 5.19 -7.07 6.32
N VAL A 141 5.10 -5.81 6.75
CA VAL A 141 4.17 -5.39 7.81
C VAL A 141 3.17 -4.43 7.18
N ASP A 142 1.95 -4.91 6.94
CA ASP A 142 0.88 -4.07 6.40
C ASP A 142 0.01 -3.57 7.55
N HIS A 143 -0.06 -2.25 7.72
CA HIS A 143 -0.97 -1.64 8.69
C HIS A 143 -2.42 -1.80 8.23
N GLN A 144 -3.27 -2.23 9.15
CA GLN A 144 -4.69 -2.42 8.92
C GLN A 144 -5.48 -2.13 10.19
N ILE A 145 -6.80 -2.17 10.05
CA ILE A 145 -7.70 -1.98 11.16
C ILE A 145 -8.32 -3.34 11.46
N GLY A 146 -8.18 -3.80 12.70
CA GLY A 146 -8.74 -5.05 13.20
C GLY A 146 -9.93 -4.82 14.12
N ARG A 147 -10.76 -5.84 14.26
CA ARG A 147 -11.88 -5.88 15.20
C ARG A 147 -11.55 -6.82 16.35
N VAL A 148 -11.80 -6.40 17.59
CA VAL A 148 -11.57 -7.20 18.81
C VAL A 148 -12.86 -7.28 19.62
N TYR A 149 -13.14 -8.48 20.14
CA TYR A 149 -14.33 -8.79 20.95
C TYR A 149 -13.87 -9.19 22.36
N PRO A 150 -13.78 -8.24 23.31
CA PRO A 150 -13.11 -8.47 24.60
C PRO A 150 -13.80 -9.49 25.53
N LEU A 151 -15.05 -9.84 25.25
CA LEU A 151 -15.85 -10.72 26.12
C LEU A 151 -15.65 -12.22 25.86
N ASP A 152 -14.59 -12.60 25.12
CA ASP A 152 -14.11 -13.99 24.95
C ASP A 152 -15.20 -15.04 24.69
N GLY A 153 -16.25 -14.67 23.94
CA GLY A 153 -17.35 -15.56 23.55
C GLY A 153 -18.69 -15.29 24.24
N VAL A 154 -18.73 -14.55 25.36
CA VAL A 154 -19.99 -14.21 26.03
C VAL A 154 -20.83 -13.31 25.11
N GLY A 155 -21.98 -13.83 24.69
CA GLY A 155 -22.85 -13.14 23.73
C GLY A 155 -22.29 -13.08 22.31
N ALA A 156 -21.24 -13.84 21.96
CA ALA A 156 -20.64 -13.80 20.62
C ALA A 156 -21.63 -14.20 19.51
N SER A 157 -22.60 -15.06 19.77
CA SER A 157 -23.67 -15.38 18.81
C SER A 157 -24.61 -14.20 18.56
N TRP A 158 -24.80 -13.34 19.57
CA TRP A 158 -25.66 -12.16 19.47
C TRP A 158 -24.90 -10.97 18.88
N VAL A 159 -23.73 -10.65 19.43
CA VAL A 159 -22.84 -9.61 18.89
C VAL A 159 -22.44 -9.95 17.46
N GLY A 160 -22.16 -11.22 17.20
CA GLY A 160 -21.65 -11.72 15.94
C GLY A 160 -20.16 -11.45 15.79
N PHE A 161 -19.71 -11.46 14.54
CA PHE A 161 -18.36 -11.08 14.17
C PHE A 161 -18.35 -10.25 12.90
N TYR A 162 -17.22 -9.62 12.63
CA TYR A 162 -16.91 -8.88 11.42
C TYR A 162 -15.52 -9.35 10.96
N ARG A 163 -15.41 -9.75 9.71
CA ARG A 163 -14.16 -10.15 9.07
C ARG A 163 -14.16 -9.66 7.63
N GLU A 164 -13.02 -9.19 7.18
CA GLU A 164 -12.80 -8.87 5.78
C GLU A 164 -11.73 -9.80 5.21
N ASP A 165 -12.04 -10.44 4.08
CA ASP A 165 -11.12 -11.30 3.36
C ASP A 165 -10.20 -10.48 2.41
N PRO A 166 -9.09 -11.07 1.93
CA PRO A 166 -8.21 -10.41 0.98
C PRO A 166 -8.91 -9.93 -0.30
N ASP A 167 -9.97 -10.63 -0.72
CA ASP A 167 -10.78 -10.30 -1.90
C ASP A 167 -11.79 -9.17 -1.63
N SER A 168 -11.67 -8.45 -0.51
CA SER A 168 -12.60 -7.41 -0.05
C SER A 168 -14.00 -7.91 0.31
N THR A 169 -14.19 -9.23 0.40
CA THR A 169 -15.45 -9.83 0.87
C THR A 169 -15.62 -9.60 2.36
N GLN A 170 -16.74 -8.99 2.75
CA GLN A 170 -17.07 -8.71 4.14
C GLN A 170 -18.03 -9.76 4.69
N HIS A 171 -17.63 -10.41 5.78
CA HIS A 171 -18.45 -11.36 6.52
C HIS A 171 -18.86 -10.73 7.84
N ARG A 172 -20.16 -10.67 8.07
CA ARG A 172 -20.74 -10.07 9.27
C ARG A 172 -21.97 -10.81 9.74
N THR A 173 -22.17 -10.91 11.04
CA THR A 173 -23.26 -11.66 11.66
C THR A 173 -23.81 -10.93 12.88
N GLY A 174 -24.97 -11.36 13.40
CA GLY A 174 -25.53 -10.81 14.65
C GLY A 174 -25.77 -9.30 14.61
N LEU A 175 -25.45 -8.62 15.71
CA LEU A 175 -25.54 -7.17 15.85
C LEU A 175 -24.57 -6.42 14.91
N GLU A 176 -23.41 -6.99 14.59
CA GLU A 176 -22.48 -6.39 13.62
C GLU A 176 -23.12 -6.26 12.23
N LEU A 177 -23.98 -7.21 11.83
CA LEU A 177 -24.76 -7.11 10.60
C LEU A 177 -25.95 -6.16 10.76
N GLY A 178 -26.69 -6.26 11.87
CA GLY A 178 -27.90 -5.47 12.08
C GLY A 178 -27.66 -3.97 12.29
N LEU A 179 -26.48 -3.60 12.80
CA LEU A 179 -26.09 -2.20 13.02
C LEU A 179 -25.09 -1.69 11.98
N ASP A 180 -24.91 -2.41 10.87
CA ASP A 180 -23.88 -2.08 9.87
C ASP A 180 -23.96 -0.63 9.40
N ASP A 181 -25.17 -0.13 9.10
CA ASP A 181 -25.38 1.24 8.63
C ASP A 181 -24.92 2.32 9.63
N LEU A 182 -24.92 2.00 10.93
CA LEU A 182 -24.44 2.91 11.99
C LEU A 182 -22.94 2.70 12.30
N LEU A 183 -22.43 1.50 12.01
CA LEU A 183 -21.06 1.12 12.30
C LEU A 183 -20.12 1.48 11.15
N VAL A 184 -20.61 1.51 9.91
CA VAL A 184 -19.85 1.89 8.72
C VAL A 184 -19.52 3.38 8.81
N GLY A 185 -18.25 3.68 9.06
CA GLY A 185 -17.73 5.04 8.99
C GLY A 185 -17.64 5.54 7.55
N GLN A 186 -17.31 6.81 7.36
CA GLN A 186 -17.14 7.40 6.04
C GLN A 186 -15.75 7.09 5.48
N PRO A 187 -15.63 6.51 4.28
CA PRO A 187 -14.33 6.23 3.69
C PRO A 187 -13.59 7.52 3.36
N GLY A 188 -12.38 7.67 3.89
CA GLY A 188 -11.49 8.75 3.52
C GLY A 188 -10.88 8.53 2.14
N ARG A 189 -10.33 9.59 1.55
CA ARG A 189 -9.60 9.56 0.27
C ARG A 189 -8.16 10.01 0.48
N ALA A 190 -7.23 9.17 0.06
CA ALA A 190 -5.83 9.53 -0.09
C ALA A 190 -5.38 9.45 -1.55
N MET A 191 -4.35 10.22 -1.88
CA MET A 191 -3.59 10.10 -3.10
C MET A 191 -2.21 9.56 -2.76
N ARG A 192 -1.87 8.40 -3.31
CA ARG A 192 -0.51 7.87 -3.29
C ARG A 192 0.26 8.50 -4.44
N VAL A 193 1.36 9.19 -4.11
CA VAL A 193 2.26 9.75 -5.13
C VAL A 193 3.34 8.72 -5.44
N ARG A 194 3.24 8.10 -6.61
CA ARG A 194 4.19 7.09 -7.07
C ARG A 194 5.34 7.75 -7.84
N SER A 195 6.58 7.47 -7.45
CA SER A 195 7.74 7.87 -8.24
C SER A 195 7.94 6.93 -9.43
N ALA A 196 8.58 7.42 -10.49
CA ALA A 196 8.96 6.60 -11.64
C ALA A 196 10.02 5.53 -11.29
N ARG A 197 10.71 5.66 -10.15
CA ARG A 197 11.64 4.65 -9.62
C ARG A 197 10.89 3.68 -8.70
N ALA A 198 10.98 2.39 -9.01
CA ALA A 198 10.41 1.35 -8.16
C ALA A 198 11.09 1.37 -6.78
N GLY A 199 10.32 1.63 -5.72
CA GLY A 199 10.78 1.59 -4.32
C GLY A 199 10.91 2.95 -3.62
N GLU A 200 10.82 4.08 -4.34
CA GLU A 200 10.78 5.43 -3.75
C GLU A 200 9.37 6.00 -3.86
N ASP A 201 8.42 5.48 -3.08
CA ASP A 201 7.09 6.10 -3.00
C ASP A 201 7.13 7.28 -2.04
N HIS A 202 6.65 8.44 -2.49
CA HIS A 202 6.66 9.69 -1.70
C HIS A 202 5.58 9.73 -0.59
N GLY A 203 4.98 8.59 -0.30
CA GLY A 203 3.98 8.42 0.74
C GLY A 203 2.53 8.65 0.29
N LEU A 204 1.65 8.69 1.27
CA LEU A 204 0.21 8.89 1.12
C LEU A 204 -0.12 10.33 1.51
N VAL A 205 -0.70 11.10 0.59
CA VAL A 205 -1.28 12.41 0.88
C VAL A 205 -2.77 12.21 1.12
N VAL A 206 -3.22 12.41 2.36
CA VAL A 206 -4.65 12.37 2.70
C VAL A 206 -5.31 13.61 2.11
N VAL A 207 -6.28 13.41 1.22
CA VAL A 207 -7.00 14.50 0.53
C VAL A 207 -8.29 14.82 1.28
N GLU A 208 -9.01 13.80 1.73
CA GLU A 208 -10.22 13.91 2.54
C GLU A 208 -10.16 12.85 3.65
N PRO A 209 -10.19 13.24 4.95
CA PRO A 209 -10.15 12.30 6.06
C PRO A 209 -11.41 11.46 6.20
#